data_AF-A0A345YG27-F1
#
_entry.id   AF-A0A345YG27-F1
#
_cell.length_a   1.000
_cell.length_b   1.000
_cell.length_c   1.000
_cell.angle_alpha   90.00
_cell.angle_beta   90.00
_cell.angle_gamma   90.00
#
_symmetry.space_group_name_H-M   'P 1'
#
loop_
_entity.id
_entity.type
_entity.pdbx_description
1 polymer ?
#
loop_
_entity_poly.entity_id
_entity_poly.type
_entity_poly.pdbx_seq_one_letter_code
_entity_poly.pdbx_strand_id
1 'polypeptide(L)'
;MSKQPPRIPPAQPPLAAPRVDPAPGDPPDNLAAGLSLPVLAAAQAALPAVQRKRTATGKRGPRWTRARQVDFLVALAETHSVAEAARRVGMSRQSAYRLRQRLREQPFGRAWDAAYASARHSLYRAALERAIEGVEVPHFAGGELVGTSRKFDERLTLALLAMPTPAPAELPAVYPGSAYPSTDFRGLLERVETGPDHFEADESEHHLLRLEAEEDARWAADDAEDKDKDESGDWEY
;
A
#
# COMPACT_ATOMS: atom_id res chain seq x y z
N MET A 1 -46.54 -49.33 14.44
CA MET A 1 -45.63 -48.52 15.29
C MET A 1 -44.90 -47.52 14.39
N SER A 2 -45.49 -46.35 14.18
CA SER A 2 -44.92 -45.30 13.32
C SER A 2 -43.70 -44.66 14.00
N LYS A 3 -42.51 -44.85 13.44
CA LYS A 3 -41.32 -44.10 13.86
C LYS A 3 -41.37 -42.71 13.23
N GLN A 4 -41.62 -41.72 14.07
CA GLN A 4 -41.54 -40.30 13.73
C GLN A 4 -40.08 -39.96 13.38
N PRO A 5 -39.78 -39.36 12.22
CA PRO A 5 -38.41 -38.99 11.86
C PRO A 5 -37.90 -37.87 12.78
N PRO A 6 -36.57 -37.77 13.00
CA PRO A 6 -36.00 -36.78 13.91
C PRO A 6 -36.27 -35.35 13.40
N ARG A 7 -36.77 -34.49 14.28
CA ARG A 7 -36.98 -33.05 14.03
C ARG A 7 -35.62 -32.39 13.78
N ILE A 8 -35.37 -31.97 12.54
CA ILE A 8 -34.27 -31.07 12.18
C ILE A 8 -34.56 -29.70 12.82
N PRO A 9 -33.66 -29.11 13.62
CA PRO A 9 -33.84 -27.75 14.13
C PRO A 9 -33.79 -26.75 12.96
N PRO A 10 -34.59 -25.67 12.97
CA PRO A 10 -34.59 -24.70 11.88
C PRO A 10 -33.19 -24.05 11.74
N ALA A 11 -32.74 -23.92 10.49
CA ALA A 11 -31.51 -23.23 10.14
C ALA A 11 -31.48 -21.82 10.76
N GLN A 12 -30.37 -21.49 11.41
CA GLN A 12 -30.14 -20.13 11.91
C GLN A 12 -30.19 -19.13 10.74
N PRO A 13 -30.88 -18.00 10.85
CA PRO A 13 -30.85 -16.97 9.82
C PRO A 13 -29.43 -16.39 9.69
N PRO A 14 -29.01 -15.95 8.49
CA PRO A 14 -27.68 -15.40 8.29
C PRO A 14 -27.47 -14.15 9.15
N LEU A 15 -26.29 -14.09 9.77
CA LEU A 15 -25.80 -12.98 10.58
C LEU A 15 -25.93 -11.67 9.78
N ALA A 16 -26.71 -10.73 10.32
CA ALA A 16 -26.93 -9.42 9.72
C ALA A 16 -25.59 -8.72 9.46
N ALA A 17 -25.41 -8.24 8.22
CA ALA A 17 -24.27 -7.40 7.84
C ALA A 17 -24.20 -6.16 8.75
N PRO A 18 -23.00 -5.69 9.14
CA PRO A 18 -22.87 -4.46 9.89
C PRO A 18 -23.36 -3.28 9.04
N ARG A 19 -24.29 -2.50 9.60
CA ARG A 19 -24.67 -1.16 9.09
C ARG A 19 -23.40 -0.33 8.94
N VAL A 20 -23.12 0.10 7.71
CA VAL A 20 -22.16 1.16 7.42
C VAL A 20 -22.92 2.47 7.54
N ASP A 21 -22.70 3.20 8.63
CA ASP A 21 -23.19 4.57 8.74
C ASP A 21 -22.44 5.45 7.72
N PRO A 22 -23.13 6.38 7.02
CA PRO A 22 -22.50 7.29 6.07
C PRO A 22 -21.58 8.28 6.79
N ALA A 23 -20.40 8.52 6.21
CA ALA A 23 -19.45 9.52 6.68
C ALA A 23 -20.06 10.93 6.65
N PRO A 24 -19.88 11.77 7.69
CA PRO A 24 -20.25 13.17 7.63
C PRO A 24 -19.30 13.93 6.69
N GLY A 25 -19.90 14.80 5.88
CA GLY A 25 -19.31 15.39 4.69
C GLY A 25 -18.19 16.40 4.91
N ASP A 26 -17.48 16.65 3.80
CA ASP A 26 -16.57 17.78 3.63
C ASP A 26 -17.31 19.12 3.77
N PRO A 27 -16.78 20.11 4.49
CA PRO A 27 -17.12 21.50 4.27
C PRO A 27 -16.31 22.08 3.10
N PRO A 28 -16.92 22.95 2.27
CA PRO A 28 -16.30 23.45 1.04
C PRO A 28 -15.26 24.54 1.28
N ASP A 29 -14.35 24.62 0.31
CA ASP A 29 -13.44 25.73 0.05
C ASP A 29 -14.16 27.10 0.03
N ASN A 30 -13.51 28.10 0.60
CA ASN A 30 -13.78 29.51 0.35
C ASN A 30 -12.45 30.26 0.22
N LEU A 31 -12.27 30.85 -0.97
CA LEU A 31 -11.18 31.70 -1.39
C LEU A 31 -11.27 33.14 -0.81
N ALA A 32 -10.07 33.70 -0.60
CA ALA A 32 -9.63 35.08 -0.87
C ALA A 32 -10.27 36.26 -0.09
N ALA A 33 -9.43 37.02 0.61
CA ALA A 33 -8.89 38.31 0.12
C ALA A 33 -8.31 39.19 1.24
N GLY A 34 -7.04 39.61 1.06
CA GLY A 34 -6.45 40.93 1.36
C GLY A 34 -6.66 41.61 2.73
N LEU A 35 -5.54 41.93 3.41
CA LEU A 35 -4.93 43.27 3.40
C LEU A 35 -3.86 43.46 4.50
N SER A 36 -2.66 43.87 4.04
CA SER A 36 -1.69 44.84 4.62
C SER A 36 -1.10 44.68 6.04
N LEU A 37 0.24 44.57 6.08
CA LEU A 37 1.17 44.99 7.16
C LEU A 37 1.33 46.54 7.12
N PRO A 38 1.79 47.28 8.18
CA PRO A 38 3.18 47.21 8.70
C PRO A 38 3.46 47.55 10.19
N VAL A 39 4.63 47.05 10.66
CA VAL A 39 5.65 47.70 11.53
C VAL A 39 5.19 48.44 12.81
N LEU A 40 5.54 47.87 13.98
CA LEU A 40 6.24 48.63 15.02
C LEU A 40 7.10 47.71 15.91
N ALA A 41 8.37 48.11 16.02
CA ALA A 41 9.40 47.48 16.81
C ALA A 41 9.19 47.67 18.33
N ALA A 42 9.92 46.83 19.07
CA ALA A 42 10.36 47.02 20.46
C ALA A 42 9.35 46.76 21.60
N ALA A 43 9.34 45.53 22.09
CA ALA A 43 9.13 45.24 23.50
C ALA A 43 9.80 43.91 23.90
N GLN A 44 11.12 43.83 23.69
CA GLN A 44 11.96 42.85 24.36
C GLN A 44 12.24 43.39 25.77
N ALA A 45 11.39 43.06 26.74
CA ALA A 45 11.64 43.37 28.15
C ALA A 45 11.23 42.19 29.03
N ALA A 46 12.26 41.46 29.47
CA ALA A 46 12.36 40.72 30.73
C ALA A 46 11.09 40.01 31.24
N LEU A 47 10.83 38.81 30.70
CA LEU A 47 10.14 37.76 31.45
C LEU A 47 11.20 36.95 32.21
N PRO A 48 11.08 36.75 33.53
CA PRO A 48 12.00 35.87 34.25
C PRO A 48 11.87 34.46 33.67
N ALA A 49 13.00 33.82 33.43
CA ALA A 49 13.08 32.44 32.99
C ALA A 49 12.37 31.55 34.02
N VAL A 50 11.09 31.26 33.77
CA VAL A 50 10.37 30.18 34.45
C VAL A 50 11.10 28.91 34.05
N GLN A 51 12.05 28.51 34.89
CA GLN A 51 12.67 27.20 34.92
C GLN A 51 11.54 26.18 35.12
N ARG A 52 10.89 25.77 34.03
CA ARG A 52 9.95 24.65 34.03
C ARG A 52 10.77 23.42 34.38
N LYS A 53 10.79 23.07 35.67
CA LYS A 53 11.32 21.80 36.18
C LYS A 53 10.78 20.70 35.28
N ARG A 54 11.66 20.09 34.47
CA ARG A 54 11.33 18.93 33.66
C ARG A 54 11.14 17.75 34.60
N THR A 55 9.91 17.55 35.06
CA THR A 55 9.53 16.32 35.75
C THR A 55 9.50 15.18 34.73
N ALA A 56 10.61 14.46 34.60
CA ALA A 56 10.58 13.05 34.24
C ALA A 56 9.95 12.33 35.45
N THR A 57 8.99 11.39 35.36
CA THR A 57 8.73 10.34 34.39
C THR A 57 7.25 9.93 34.49
N GLY A 58 6.39 10.45 33.62
CA GLY A 58 5.13 9.78 33.28
C GLY A 58 5.38 8.81 32.14
N LYS A 59 4.80 7.59 32.17
CA LYS A 59 4.88 6.63 31.04
C LYS A 59 4.54 7.36 29.74
N ARG A 60 5.56 7.70 28.94
CA ARG A 60 5.34 8.28 27.63
C ARG A 60 4.63 7.20 26.82
N GLY A 61 3.47 7.54 26.27
CA GLY A 61 2.72 6.62 25.42
C GLY A 61 3.59 6.10 24.26
N PRO A 62 3.17 5.01 23.61
CA PRO A 62 3.92 4.41 22.50
C PRO A 62 4.24 5.47 21.44
N ARG A 63 5.52 5.57 21.04
CA ARG A 63 6.02 6.52 20.04
C ARG A 63 6.34 5.79 18.74
N TRP A 64 6.11 6.45 17.61
CA TRP A 64 6.54 5.97 16.31
C TRP A 64 8.06 6.10 16.17
N THR A 65 8.76 4.98 16.30
CA THR A 65 10.19 4.83 15.97
C THR A 65 10.33 4.30 14.55
N ARG A 66 11.49 4.45 13.91
CA ARG A 66 11.74 3.90 12.57
C ARG A 66 11.51 2.38 12.50
N ALA A 67 12.03 1.62 13.47
CA ALA A 67 11.77 0.19 13.57
C ALA A 67 10.26 -0.15 13.57
N ARG A 68 9.45 0.59 14.35
CA ARG A 68 7.98 0.39 14.34
C ARG A 68 7.31 0.78 13.04
N GLN A 69 7.88 1.73 12.30
CA GLN A 69 7.37 2.09 10.97
C GLN A 69 7.63 0.95 9.98
N VAL A 70 8.83 0.38 9.98
CA VAL A 70 9.20 -0.80 9.17
C VAL A 70 8.30 -1.98 9.52
N ASP A 71 8.21 -2.37 10.80
CA ASP A 71 7.35 -3.47 11.26
C ASP A 71 5.89 -3.26 10.85
N PHE A 72 5.40 -2.01 10.92
CA PHE A 72 4.05 -1.67 10.52
C PHE A 72 3.85 -1.84 9.01
N LEU A 73 4.81 -1.39 8.20
CA LEU A 73 4.74 -1.49 6.74
C LEU A 73 4.80 -2.94 6.27
N VAL A 74 5.66 -3.76 6.89
CA VAL A 74 5.72 -5.21 6.64
C VAL A 74 4.38 -5.85 6.98
N ALA A 75 3.83 -5.59 8.18
CA ALA A 75 2.52 -6.10 8.57
C ALA A 75 1.38 -5.61 7.66
N LEU A 76 1.48 -4.40 7.12
CA LEU A 76 0.50 -3.85 6.17
C LEU A 76 0.55 -4.57 4.83
N ALA A 77 1.75 -4.88 4.32
CA ALA A 77 1.93 -5.64 3.08
C ALA A 77 1.37 -7.07 3.20
N GLU A 78 1.47 -7.68 4.39
CA GLU A 78 0.94 -9.03 4.65
C GLU A 78 -0.58 -9.05 4.83
N THR A 79 -1.13 -8.11 5.62
CA THR A 79 -2.52 -8.19 6.09
C THR A 79 -3.50 -7.38 5.27
N HIS A 80 -3.01 -6.40 4.51
CA HIS A 80 -3.83 -5.38 3.84
C HIS A 80 -4.76 -4.59 4.78
N SER A 81 -4.52 -4.66 6.09
CA SER A 81 -5.41 -4.10 7.11
C SER A 81 -4.63 -3.18 8.04
N VAL A 82 -4.86 -1.87 7.89
CA VAL A 82 -4.23 -0.85 8.76
C VAL A 82 -4.56 -1.09 10.23
N ALA A 83 -5.77 -1.57 10.53
CA ALA A 83 -6.18 -1.86 11.90
C ALA A 83 -5.39 -3.05 12.48
N GLU A 84 -5.15 -4.10 11.69
CA GLU A 84 -4.36 -5.24 12.13
C GLU A 84 -2.88 -4.90 12.23
N ALA A 85 -2.30 -4.28 11.21
CA ALA A 85 -0.90 -3.84 11.20
C ALA A 85 -0.60 -2.91 12.38
N ALA A 86 -1.47 -1.94 12.67
CA ALA A 86 -1.30 -1.05 13.81
C ALA A 86 -1.34 -1.80 15.15
N ARG A 87 -2.25 -2.78 15.30
CA ARG A 87 -2.30 -3.62 16.50
C ARG A 87 -1.01 -4.43 16.69
N ARG A 88 -0.44 -4.99 15.62
CA ARG A 88 0.81 -5.77 15.68
C ARG A 88 1.99 -4.95 16.21
N VAL A 89 2.08 -3.65 15.88
CA VAL A 89 3.13 -2.75 16.39
C VAL A 89 2.77 -2.00 17.69
N GLY A 90 1.64 -2.35 18.32
CA GLY A 90 1.17 -1.71 19.54
C GLY A 90 0.76 -0.25 19.36
N MET A 91 0.20 0.11 18.20
CA MET A 91 -0.28 1.43 17.83
C MET A 91 -1.78 1.44 17.53
N SER A 92 -2.40 2.62 17.56
CA SER A 92 -3.79 2.78 17.14
C SER A 92 -3.90 3.08 15.65
N ARG A 93 -4.97 2.62 15.00
CA ARG A 93 -5.27 2.92 13.59
C ARG A 93 -5.23 4.42 13.29
N GLN A 94 -5.82 5.24 14.17
CA GLN A 94 -5.83 6.70 14.03
C GLN A 94 -4.42 7.30 14.08
N SER A 95 -3.53 6.78 14.94
CA SER A 95 -2.15 7.26 15.00
C SER A 95 -1.35 6.94 13.73
N ALA A 96 -1.62 5.79 13.10
CA ALA A 96 -1.00 5.40 11.83
C ALA A 96 -1.42 6.34 10.69
N TYR A 97 -2.71 6.67 10.59
CA TYR A 97 -3.17 7.66 9.59
C TYR A 97 -2.62 9.05 9.82
N ARG A 98 -2.53 9.52 11.07
CA ARG A 98 -1.88 10.80 11.40
C ARG A 98 -0.40 10.80 10.99
N LEU A 99 0.29 9.68 11.21
CA LEU A 99 1.67 9.53 10.77
C LEU A 99 1.77 9.59 9.24
N ARG A 100 0.91 8.86 8.53
CA ARG A 100 0.86 8.87 7.06
C ARG A 100 0.66 10.28 6.51
N GLN A 101 -0.25 11.07 7.09
CA GLN A 101 -0.47 12.44 6.62
C GLN A 101 0.75 13.32 6.81
N ARG A 102 1.44 13.19 7.95
CA ARG A 102 2.65 13.97 8.24
C ARG A 102 3.85 13.56 7.37
N LEU A 103 3.96 12.29 7.03
CA LEU A 103 5.09 11.73 6.29
C LEU A 103 4.70 11.33 4.86
N ARG A 104 3.65 11.95 4.29
CA ARG A 104 3.11 11.56 2.99
C ARG A 104 4.12 11.72 1.86
N GLU A 105 4.92 12.78 1.91
CA GLU A 105 5.95 13.11 0.93
C GLU A 105 7.33 12.55 1.31
N GLN A 106 7.40 11.71 2.33
CA GLN A 106 8.63 11.10 2.83
C GLN A 106 8.71 9.62 2.39
N PRO A 107 9.88 8.96 2.57
CA PRO A 107 10.04 7.54 2.27
C PRO A 107 8.96 6.65 2.89
N PHE A 108 8.48 7.01 4.09
CA PHE A 108 7.38 6.29 4.76
C PHE A 108 6.08 6.31 3.95
N GLY A 109 5.68 7.47 3.42
CA GLY A 109 4.46 7.60 2.61
C GLY A 109 4.56 6.76 1.33
N ARG A 110 5.73 6.77 0.69
CA ARG A 110 5.98 5.95 -0.50
C ARG A 110 6.00 4.46 -0.20
N ALA A 111 6.67 4.06 0.88
CA ALA A 111 6.70 2.68 1.36
C ALA A 111 5.30 2.18 1.74
N TRP A 112 4.43 3.05 2.25
CA TRP A 112 3.03 2.73 2.52
C TRP A 112 2.27 2.38 1.24
N ASP A 113 2.41 3.20 0.20
CA ASP A 113 1.74 2.94 -1.07
C ASP A 113 2.30 1.67 -1.75
N ALA A 114 3.62 1.43 -1.63
CA ALA A 114 4.27 0.19 -2.06
C ALA A 114 3.77 -1.06 -1.30
N ALA A 115 3.56 -0.96 0.01
CA ALA A 115 2.96 -2.04 0.81
C ALA A 115 1.55 -2.40 0.29
N TYR A 116 0.75 -1.39 -0.04
CA TYR A 116 -0.59 -1.59 -0.62
C TYR A 116 -0.54 -2.23 -2.00
N ALA A 117 0.41 -1.81 -2.86
CA ALA A 117 0.61 -2.41 -4.17
C ALA A 117 1.02 -3.89 -4.07
N SER A 118 1.96 -4.22 -3.18
CA SER A 118 2.41 -5.60 -2.91
C SER A 118 1.29 -6.50 -2.41
N ALA A 119 0.48 -6.00 -1.47
CA ALA A 119 -0.67 -6.73 -0.94
C ALA A 119 -1.73 -7.02 -2.02
N ARG A 120 -2.00 -6.04 -2.90
CA ARG A 120 -2.92 -6.22 -4.05
C ARG A 120 -2.39 -7.25 -5.03
N HIS A 121 -1.09 -7.25 -5.32
CA HIS A 121 -0.46 -8.25 -6.19
C HIS A 121 -0.62 -9.67 -5.61
N SER A 122 -0.44 -9.83 -4.31
CA SER A 122 -0.62 -11.11 -3.62
C SER A 122 -2.08 -11.59 -3.67
N LEU A 123 -3.05 -10.69 -3.47
CA LEU A 123 -4.47 -11.00 -3.62
C LEU A 123 -4.81 -11.38 -5.07
N TYR A 124 -4.30 -10.63 -6.04
CA TYR A 124 -4.49 -10.91 -7.46
C TYR A 124 -3.94 -12.29 -7.84
N ARG A 125 -2.72 -12.61 -7.40
CA ARG A 125 -2.10 -13.92 -7.63
C ARG A 125 -2.94 -15.05 -7.03
N ALA A 126 -3.39 -14.92 -5.79
CA ALA A 126 -4.24 -15.92 -5.14
C ALA A 126 -5.59 -16.09 -5.85
N ALA A 127 -6.16 -15.00 -6.34
CA ALA A 127 -7.38 -15.03 -7.13
C ALA A 127 -7.16 -15.70 -8.51
N LEU A 128 -6.04 -15.39 -9.18
CA LEU A 128 -5.67 -15.98 -10.46
C LEU A 128 -5.45 -17.50 -10.33
N GLU A 129 -4.71 -17.93 -9.30
CA GLU A 129 -4.54 -19.35 -8.97
C GLU A 129 -5.88 -20.03 -8.75
N ARG A 130 -6.80 -19.39 -8.00
CA ARG A 130 -8.16 -19.92 -7.80
C ARG A 130 -9.01 -19.95 -9.07
N ALA A 131 -8.79 -19.02 -9.99
CA ALA A 131 -9.50 -18.98 -11.27
C ALA A 131 -8.97 -20.06 -12.24
N ILE A 132 -7.65 -20.30 -12.26
CA ILE A 132 -7.00 -21.31 -13.11
C ILE A 132 -7.21 -22.72 -12.56
N GLU A 133 -6.99 -22.92 -11.27
CA GLU A 133 -7.06 -24.25 -10.64
C GLU A 133 -8.46 -24.62 -10.16
N GLY A 134 -9.36 -23.65 -10.01
CA GLY A 134 -10.67 -23.86 -9.41
C GLY A 134 -10.61 -24.16 -7.90
N VAL A 135 -11.78 -24.39 -7.31
CA VAL A 135 -11.93 -24.70 -5.87
C VAL A 135 -12.50 -26.10 -5.72
N GLU A 136 -11.85 -26.94 -4.91
CA GLU A 136 -12.41 -28.24 -4.56
C GLU A 136 -13.63 -28.11 -3.66
N VAL A 137 -14.72 -28.70 -4.09
CA VAL A 137 -15.99 -28.78 -3.38
C VAL A 137 -16.19 -30.26 -3.01
N PRO A 138 -16.09 -30.61 -1.71
CA PRO A 138 -16.39 -31.96 -1.26
C PRO A 138 -17.90 -32.22 -1.29
N HIS A 139 -18.29 -33.38 -1.81
CA HIS A 139 -19.66 -33.85 -1.85
C HIS A 139 -19.88 -34.91 -0.77
N PHE A 140 -20.81 -34.66 0.14
CA PHE A 140 -21.16 -35.59 1.21
C PHE A 140 -22.55 -36.17 0.99
N ALA A 141 -22.70 -37.48 1.17
CA ALA A 141 -24.00 -38.15 1.26
C ALA A 141 -24.02 -39.06 2.48
N GLY A 142 -25.08 -38.96 3.30
CA GLY A 142 -25.18 -39.75 4.52
C GLY A 142 -24.13 -39.46 5.60
N GLY A 143 -23.37 -38.36 5.48
CA GLY A 143 -22.27 -38.01 6.38
C GLY A 143 -20.90 -38.54 5.95
N GLU A 144 -20.84 -39.33 4.88
CA GLU A 144 -19.59 -39.81 4.27
C GLU A 144 -19.19 -38.96 3.06
N LEU A 145 -17.89 -38.75 2.87
CA LEU A 145 -17.36 -38.05 1.69
C LEU A 145 -17.46 -38.97 0.47
N VAL A 146 -18.34 -38.63 -0.46
CA VAL A 146 -18.63 -39.44 -1.66
C VAL A 146 -17.70 -39.07 -2.82
N GLY A 147 -17.15 -37.86 -2.82
CA GLY A 147 -16.18 -37.43 -3.81
C GLY A 147 -15.87 -35.94 -3.74
N THR A 148 -14.98 -35.48 -4.60
CA THR A 148 -14.66 -34.06 -4.76
C THR A 148 -14.94 -33.64 -6.20
N SER A 149 -15.49 -32.44 -6.37
CA SER A 149 -15.61 -31.79 -7.68
C SER A 149 -14.87 -30.46 -7.65
N ARG A 150 -14.40 -29.99 -8.80
CA ARG A 150 -13.71 -28.71 -8.91
C ARG A 150 -14.66 -27.67 -9.50
N LYS A 151 -14.83 -26.55 -8.81
CA LYS A 151 -15.67 -25.43 -9.23
C LYS A 151 -14.80 -24.26 -9.69
N PHE A 152 -14.99 -23.83 -10.92
CA PHE A 152 -14.39 -22.61 -11.46
C PHE A 152 -15.39 -21.46 -11.33
N ASP A 153 -14.94 -20.29 -10.89
CA ASP A 153 -15.79 -19.12 -10.71
C ASP A 153 -15.61 -18.16 -11.89
N GLU A 154 -16.52 -18.21 -12.86
CA GLU A 154 -16.49 -17.34 -14.05
C GLU A 154 -16.58 -15.85 -13.68
N ARG A 155 -17.24 -15.52 -12.57
CA ARG A 155 -17.33 -14.12 -12.11
C ARG A 155 -16.00 -13.64 -11.58
N LEU A 156 -15.25 -14.51 -10.90
CA LEU A 156 -13.88 -14.22 -10.49
C LEU A 156 -12.98 -13.99 -11.70
N THR A 157 -13.07 -14.86 -12.72
CA THR A 157 -12.31 -14.71 -13.97
C THR A 157 -12.62 -13.40 -14.68
N LEU A 158 -13.91 -13.07 -14.85
CA LEU A 158 -14.32 -11.82 -15.47
C LEU A 158 -13.90 -10.60 -14.64
N ALA A 159 -13.99 -10.68 -13.31
CA ALA A 159 -13.51 -9.61 -12.43
C ALA A 159 -12.00 -9.39 -12.57
N LEU A 160 -11.20 -10.46 -12.69
CA LEU A 160 -9.75 -10.37 -12.89
C LEU A 160 -9.38 -9.78 -14.26
N LEU A 161 -10.16 -10.06 -15.30
CA LEU A 161 -9.97 -9.47 -16.64
C LEU A 161 -10.41 -8.00 -16.69
N ALA A 162 -11.46 -7.65 -15.94
CA ALA A 162 -11.99 -6.28 -15.89
C ALA A 162 -11.17 -5.35 -14.98
N MET A 163 -10.44 -5.90 -14.00
CA MET A 163 -9.54 -5.12 -13.16
C MET A 163 -8.23 -4.88 -13.92
N PRO A 164 -7.90 -3.62 -14.26
CA PRO A 164 -6.56 -3.32 -14.73
C PRO A 164 -5.57 -3.74 -13.64
N THR A 165 -4.47 -4.40 -14.04
CA THR A 165 -3.33 -4.61 -13.15
C THR A 165 -3.05 -3.28 -12.48
N PRO A 166 -3.06 -3.19 -11.14
CA PRO A 166 -2.89 -1.92 -10.48
C PRO A 166 -1.51 -1.40 -10.83
N ALA A 167 -1.45 -0.44 -11.75
CA ALA A 167 -0.29 0.38 -11.92
C ALA A 167 -0.04 1.02 -10.56
N PRO A 168 1.18 0.93 -10.03
CA PRO A 168 1.53 1.67 -8.84
C PRO A 168 1.19 3.14 -9.07
N ALA A 169 0.75 3.87 -8.05
CA ALA A 169 0.55 5.32 -8.19
C ALA A 169 1.93 5.97 -8.40
N GLU A 170 2.36 6.08 -9.66
CA GLU A 170 3.59 6.74 -10.07
C GLU A 170 3.49 8.21 -9.68
N LEU A 171 4.50 8.73 -8.96
CA LEU A 171 4.58 10.16 -8.70
C LEU A 171 5.05 10.83 -10.00
N PRO A 172 4.61 12.07 -10.30
CA PRO A 172 5.19 12.83 -11.40
C PRO A 172 6.71 12.89 -11.26
N ALA A 173 7.45 12.80 -12.38
CA ALA A 173 8.91 12.78 -12.40
C ALA A 173 9.57 13.97 -11.66
N VAL A 174 8.83 15.08 -11.52
CA VAL A 174 9.24 16.29 -10.79
C VAL A 174 9.37 16.06 -9.26
N TYR A 175 8.74 15.02 -8.71
CA TYR A 175 8.86 14.71 -7.29
C TYR A 175 10.10 13.86 -7.02
N PRO A 176 10.96 14.21 -6.05
CA PRO A 176 12.16 13.44 -5.72
C PRO A 176 11.87 11.97 -5.34
N GLY A 177 10.70 11.70 -4.76
CA GLY A 177 10.25 10.34 -4.44
C GLY A 177 9.85 9.49 -5.66
N SER A 178 9.76 10.07 -6.86
CA SER A 178 9.50 9.34 -8.11
C SER A 178 10.64 8.38 -8.46
N ALA A 179 11.85 8.69 -7.99
CA ALA A 179 13.03 7.83 -8.09
C ALA A 179 12.88 6.46 -7.40
N TYR A 180 11.84 6.28 -6.58
CA TYR A 180 11.61 5.05 -5.85
C TYR A 180 10.27 4.49 -6.30
N PRO A 181 10.21 3.58 -7.28
CA PRO A 181 8.96 3.04 -7.76
C PRO A 181 8.29 2.24 -6.63
N SER A 182 6.96 2.31 -6.52
CA SER A 182 6.23 1.57 -5.47
C SER A 182 6.23 0.05 -5.69
N THR A 183 6.83 -0.44 -6.78
CA THR A 183 7.18 -1.85 -6.98
C THR A 183 8.36 -2.28 -6.12
N ASP A 184 9.31 -1.38 -5.80
CA ASP A 184 10.46 -1.68 -4.95
C ASP A 184 10.14 -1.44 -3.47
N PHE A 185 9.26 -2.27 -2.93
CA PHE A 185 8.90 -2.20 -1.53
C PHE A 185 10.10 -2.44 -0.60
N ARG A 186 11.05 -3.30 -0.98
CA ARG A 186 12.21 -3.64 -0.14
C ARG A 186 13.18 -2.47 -0.01
N GLY A 187 13.54 -1.82 -1.11
CA GLY A 187 14.41 -0.64 -1.06
C GLY A 187 13.77 0.51 -0.28
N LEU A 188 12.44 0.67 -0.41
CA LEU A 188 11.69 1.65 0.39
C LEU A 188 11.70 1.35 1.89
N LEU A 189 11.64 0.08 2.30
CA LEU A 189 11.76 -0.30 3.72
C LEU A 189 13.15 0.02 4.27
N GLU A 190 14.20 -0.35 3.53
CA GLU A 190 15.59 -0.06 3.90
C GLU A 190 15.79 1.44 4.10
N ARG A 191 15.25 2.26 3.19
CA ARG A 191 15.34 3.71 3.29
C ARG A 191 14.58 4.27 4.50
N VAL A 192 13.41 3.73 4.84
CA VAL A 192 12.68 4.12 6.06
C VAL A 192 13.47 3.77 7.33
N GLU A 193 14.25 2.69 7.30
CA GLU A 193 15.05 2.24 8.43
C GLU A 193 16.31 3.09 8.61
N THR A 194 17.12 3.21 7.57
CA THR A 194 18.50 3.72 7.64
C THR A 194 18.70 5.06 6.94
N GLY A 195 17.82 5.43 6.01
CA GLY A 195 17.97 6.60 5.14
C GLY A 195 17.54 7.95 5.75
N PRO A 196 17.65 9.04 4.98
CA PRO A 196 17.13 10.35 5.35
C PRO A 196 15.60 10.34 5.50
N ASP A 197 15.06 11.18 6.39
CA ASP A 197 13.60 11.27 6.60
C ASP A 197 12.88 11.90 5.39
N HIS A 198 13.58 12.55 4.47
CA HIS A 198 13.03 13.11 3.22
C HIS A 198 13.76 12.55 2.00
N PHE A 199 13.17 12.79 0.83
CA PHE A 199 13.87 12.61 -0.44
C PHE A 199 14.72 13.86 -0.68
N GLU A 200 16.00 13.72 -1.02
CA GLU A 200 16.84 14.86 -1.40
C GLU A 200 16.64 15.18 -2.88
N ALA A 201 16.73 16.46 -3.26
CA ALA A 201 16.53 16.89 -4.65
C ALA A 201 17.59 16.31 -5.61
N ASP A 202 18.83 16.13 -5.14
CA ASP A 202 19.94 15.58 -5.93
C ASP A 202 19.78 14.07 -6.21
N GLU A 203 19.03 13.35 -5.39
CA GLU A 203 18.78 11.90 -5.57
C GLU A 203 17.84 11.62 -6.75
N SER A 204 16.93 12.54 -7.08
CA SER A 204 16.09 12.45 -8.28
C SER A 204 16.91 12.54 -9.56
N GLU A 205 17.88 13.45 -9.61
CA GLU A 205 18.74 13.60 -10.79
C GLU A 205 19.58 12.34 -11.00
N HIS A 206 20.18 11.79 -9.94
CA HIS A 206 20.94 10.54 -10.03
C HIS A 206 20.11 9.33 -10.45
N HIS A 207 18.86 9.23 -10.01
CA HIS A 207 17.98 8.14 -10.44
C HIS A 207 17.48 8.33 -11.87
N LEU A 208 17.16 9.55 -12.29
CA LEU A 208 16.80 9.86 -13.67
C LEU A 208 17.96 9.53 -14.60
N LEU A 209 19.18 9.92 -14.26
CA LEU A 209 20.39 9.55 -14.98
C LEU A 209 20.61 8.02 -15.04
N ARG A 210 20.24 7.29 -13.98
CA ARG A 210 20.30 5.82 -13.95
C ARG A 210 19.26 5.20 -14.90
N LEU A 211 18.04 5.72 -14.92
CA LEU A 211 16.98 5.24 -15.82
C LEU A 211 17.27 5.57 -17.28
N GLU A 212 17.74 6.79 -17.58
CA GLU A 212 18.18 7.19 -18.91
C GLU A 212 19.31 6.27 -19.39
N ALA A 213 20.28 5.96 -18.53
CA ALA A 213 21.33 4.99 -18.85
C ALA A 213 20.80 3.56 -19.07
N GLU A 214 19.78 3.13 -18.32
CA GLU A 214 19.12 1.83 -18.51
C GLU A 214 18.29 1.77 -19.81
N GLU A 215 17.61 2.85 -20.16
CA GLU A 215 16.82 3.01 -21.38
C GLU A 215 17.74 3.10 -22.62
N ASP A 216 18.82 3.87 -22.53
CA ASP A 216 19.86 3.94 -23.56
C ASP A 216 20.52 2.56 -23.77
N ALA A 217 20.79 1.83 -22.68
CA ALA A 217 21.34 0.47 -22.77
C ALA A 217 20.34 -0.51 -23.41
N ARG A 218 19.04 -0.35 -23.14
CA ARG A 218 17.97 -1.16 -23.73
C ARG A 218 17.79 -0.85 -25.22
N TRP A 219 17.80 0.42 -25.60
CA TRP A 219 17.77 0.87 -26.99
C TRP A 219 18.99 0.36 -27.76
N ALA A 220 20.18 0.46 -27.16
CA ALA A 220 21.41 -0.05 -27.76
C ALA A 220 21.42 -1.57 -27.95
N ALA A 221 20.69 -2.31 -27.10
CA ALA A 221 20.51 -3.76 -27.24
C ALA A 221 19.54 -4.11 -28.38
N ASP A 222 18.41 -3.38 -28.51
CA ASP A 222 17.45 -3.57 -29.61
C ASP A 222 18.08 -3.21 -30.97
N ASP A 223 18.87 -2.13 -31.05
CA ASP A 223 19.61 -1.73 -32.26
C ASP A 223 20.71 -2.74 -32.65
N ALA A 224 21.25 -3.50 -31.70
CA ALA A 224 22.20 -4.57 -31.96
C ALA A 224 21.51 -5.84 -32.49
N GLU A 225 20.30 -6.15 -32.03
CA GLU A 225 19.51 -7.29 -32.53
C GLU A 225 18.99 -7.08 -33.96
N ASP A 226 18.76 -5.85 -34.40
CA ASP A 226 18.34 -5.58 -35.79
C ASP A 226 19.50 -5.70 -36.77
N LYS A 227 20.74 -5.32 -36.40
CA LYS A 227 21.91 -5.46 -37.28
C LYS A 227 22.26 -6.90 -37.66
N ASP A 228 21.92 -7.87 -36.81
CA ASP A 228 22.15 -9.30 -37.09
C ASP A 228 21.12 -9.89 -38.08
N LYS A 229 19.97 -9.22 -38.30
CA LYS A 229 18.97 -9.63 -39.31
C LYS A 229 19.30 -9.12 -40.70
N ASP A 230 20.08 -8.05 -40.81
CA ASP A 230 20.46 -7.41 -42.07
C ASP A 230 21.50 -8.24 -42.85
N GLU A 231 22.34 -8.99 -42.14
CA GLU A 231 23.44 -9.77 -42.72
C GLU A 231 23.03 -11.18 -43.20
N SER A 232 21.81 -11.64 -42.91
CA SER A 232 21.32 -12.97 -43.31
C SER A 232 20.36 -12.97 -44.51
N GLY A 233 20.16 -11.82 -45.16
CA GLY A 233 19.42 -11.68 -46.41
C GLY A 233 20.25 -12.01 -47.65
N ASP A 234 20.62 -13.29 -47.79
CA ASP A 234 21.22 -13.88 -48.99
C ASP A 234 20.19 -13.84 -50.15
N TRP A 235 20.23 -12.79 -50.97
CA TRP A 235 19.41 -12.69 -52.19
C TRP A 235 20.13 -13.38 -53.37
N GLU A 236 20.07 -14.71 -53.41
CA GLU A 236 20.51 -15.51 -54.55
C GLU A 236 19.47 -15.39 -55.70
N TYR A 237 19.89 -14.92 -56.87
CA TYR A 237 19.08 -14.82 -58.11
C TYR A 237 19.61 -15.75 -59.19
#